data_AF-A0A371CMB8-F1
#
_entry.id   AF-A0A371CMB8-F1
#
_cell.length_a   1.000
_cell.length_b   1.000
_cell.length_c   1.000
_cell.angle_alpha   90.00
_cell.angle_beta   90.00
_cell.angle_gamma   90.00
#
_symmetry.space_group_name_H-M   'P 1'
#
loop_
_entity.id
_entity.type
_entity.pdbx_description
1 polymer ?
#
loop_
_entity_poly.entity_id
_entity_poly.type
_entity_poly.pdbx_seq_one_letter_code
_entity_poly.pdbx_strand_id
1 'polypeptide(L)'
;MNNPIIRAEKKPVANPGTQYLPPDIGAAEKAWNAEYVGTAAKVLFETMGRRMRSWGQPYAHFAAFTQSSGTGKSRAVDELAKEVFCIPVRVGVTAGHAYPPQDLDCANWLLQHVHVSQDSFQKAVQAWLYATFHEARTVLQETILPRVRSPFGPDRVKEIARMFKDEMNKDMKYGEHGEFRKRFYGDVKKRAECIFETCNVLPLRNRCPTREVAVQAEDGASDHIETVYDAAKAFVELLYTHVDDVEGFKFQEPLVILCFDEAHELTTSETDRGIYIWTRFEELRRACSIFVGLPIFTLFVSTVGKVELEPFAPLLGQSSSSRLAPWVFTTHAPIVAMPLDVLAERFPLSSEDPWTLGRAASTHHMAHLGRPL
;
A
#
# COMPACT_ATOMS: atom_id res chain seq x y z
N MET A 1 15.07 19.40 47.89
CA MET A 1 13.84 19.01 47.16
C MET A 1 14.09 17.61 46.60
N ASN A 2 13.54 16.58 47.25
CA ASN A 2 13.77 15.18 46.92
C ASN A 2 12.75 14.72 45.88
N ASN A 3 13.21 14.37 44.68
CA ASN A 3 12.40 13.64 43.69
C ASN A 3 12.13 12.22 44.23
N PRO A 4 10.88 11.75 44.29
CA PRO A 4 10.59 10.39 44.67
C PRO A 4 10.92 9.46 43.49
N ILE A 5 12.01 8.71 43.62
CA ILE A 5 12.34 7.59 42.72
C ILE A 5 11.37 6.44 43.07
N ILE A 6 10.50 6.08 42.13
CA ILE A 6 9.59 4.93 42.27
C ILE A 6 10.42 3.65 42.15
N ARG A 7 10.53 2.89 43.25
CA ARG A 7 11.08 1.52 43.25
C ARG A 7 9.94 0.52 43.11
N ALA A 8 10.03 -0.35 42.10
CA ALA A 8 9.09 -1.45 41.92
C ALA A 8 9.37 -2.54 42.97
N GLU A 9 8.53 -2.62 43.99
CA GLU A 9 8.49 -3.79 44.88
C GLU A 9 7.40 -4.76 44.39
N LYS A 10 7.79 -6.03 44.25
CA LYS A 10 7.05 -7.23 43.80
C LYS A 10 7.09 -7.51 42.29
N LYS A 11 7.71 -8.65 41.96
CA LYS A 11 7.59 -9.31 40.66
C LYS A 11 6.11 -9.69 40.44
N PRO A 12 5.52 -9.39 39.27
CA PRO A 12 4.19 -9.90 38.94
C PRO A 12 4.27 -11.42 38.83
N VAL A 13 3.41 -12.11 39.57
CA VAL A 13 3.17 -13.55 39.41
C VAL A 13 2.40 -13.72 38.11
N ALA A 14 3.04 -14.30 37.10
CA ALA A 14 2.37 -14.66 35.86
C ALA A 14 1.34 -15.76 36.16
N ASN A 15 0.05 -15.49 35.91
CA ASN A 15 -0.99 -16.51 35.94
C ASN A 15 -0.69 -17.54 34.84
N PRO A 16 -0.42 -18.82 35.15
CA PRO A 16 -0.10 -19.84 34.14
C PRO A 16 -1.32 -20.37 33.37
N GLY A 17 -2.49 -19.73 33.51
CA GLY A 17 -3.78 -20.31 33.13
C GLY A 17 -4.59 -19.55 32.08
N THR A 18 -4.10 -18.45 31.50
CA THR A 18 -4.81 -17.79 30.40
C THR A 18 -4.71 -18.66 29.14
N GLN A 19 -5.70 -19.55 28.97
CA GLN A 19 -6.03 -20.10 27.66
C GLN A 19 -6.17 -18.91 26.71
N TYR A 20 -5.35 -18.87 25.66
CA TYR A 20 -5.58 -17.98 24.53
C TYR A 20 -6.95 -18.34 23.96
N LEU A 21 -7.97 -17.54 24.32
CA LEU A 21 -9.23 -17.56 23.61
C LEU A 21 -8.91 -17.28 22.13
N PRO A 22 -9.50 -18.04 21.18
CA PRO A 22 -9.32 -17.72 19.78
C PRO A 22 -9.69 -16.24 19.56
N PRO A 23 -8.98 -15.53 18.67
CA PRO A 23 -9.28 -14.13 18.39
C PRO A 23 -10.78 -14.00 18.12
N ASP A 24 -11.44 -13.07 18.81
CA ASP A 24 -12.84 -12.77 18.57
C ASP A 24 -12.95 -12.27 17.13
N ILE A 25 -13.36 -13.18 16.24
CA ILE A 25 -13.52 -12.96 14.80
C ILE A 25 -14.40 -11.72 14.55
N GLY A 26 -15.40 -11.50 15.40
CA GLY A 26 -16.27 -10.34 15.34
C GLY A 26 -15.63 -9.05 15.84
N ALA A 27 -14.60 -9.10 16.68
CA ALA A 27 -13.92 -7.89 17.17
C ALA A 27 -13.12 -7.19 16.08
N ALA A 28 -12.44 -7.93 15.20
CA ALA A 28 -11.71 -7.36 14.06
C ALA A 28 -12.65 -6.70 13.06
N GLU A 29 -13.76 -7.36 12.72
CA GLU A 29 -14.80 -6.80 11.85
C GLU A 29 -15.46 -5.56 12.47
N LYS A 30 -15.80 -5.60 13.76
CA LYS A 30 -16.39 -4.45 14.48
C LYS A 30 -15.42 -3.28 14.54
N ALA A 31 -14.15 -3.52 14.85
CA ALA A 31 -13.13 -2.47 14.87
C ALA A 31 -12.95 -1.83 13.49
N TRP A 32 -12.94 -2.63 12.41
CA TRP A 32 -12.85 -2.10 11.06
C TRP A 32 -14.09 -1.32 10.61
N ASN A 33 -15.27 -1.60 11.18
CA ASN A 33 -16.48 -0.86 10.82
C ASN A 33 -16.79 0.29 11.76
N ALA A 34 -16.02 0.46 12.85
CA ALA A 34 -16.16 1.57 13.77
C ALA A 34 -15.74 2.90 13.12
N GLU A 35 -16.09 4.02 13.75
CA GLU A 35 -15.59 5.33 13.34
C GLU A 35 -14.09 5.41 13.60
N TYR A 36 -13.32 5.79 12.58
CA TYR A 36 -11.87 5.93 12.69
C TYR A 36 -11.51 7.14 13.57
N VAL A 37 -10.67 6.93 14.59
CA VAL A 37 -10.27 8.01 15.50
C VAL A 37 -8.78 8.32 15.38
N GLY A 38 -8.44 9.56 14.99
CA GLY A 38 -7.07 10.05 14.96
C GLY A 38 -6.70 10.77 13.67
N THR A 39 -5.44 11.20 13.57
CA THR A 39 -4.92 11.96 12.43
C THR A 39 -3.94 11.18 11.55
N ALA A 40 -3.73 9.89 11.83
CA ALA A 40 -2.71 9.10 11.15
C ALA A 40 -2.90 9.02 9.64
N ALA A 41 -4.13 8.84 9.14
CA ALA A 41 -4.43 8.87 7.70
C ALA A 41 -4.04 10.21 7.04
N LYS A 42 -4.36 11.33 7.70
CA LYS A 42 -3.98 12.68 7.24
C LYS A 42 -2.47 12.88 7.24
N VAL A 43 -1.79 12.51 8.32
CA VAL A 43 -0.33 12.61 8.43
C VAL A 43 0.38 11.73 7.39
N LEU A 44 -0.18 10.55 7.09
CA LEU A 44 0.30 9.67 6.03
C LEU A 44 0.20 10.35 4.66
N PHE A 45 -0.95 10.93 4.33
CA PHE A 45 -1.15 11.68 3.09
C PHE A 45 -0.18 12.86 2.94
N GLU A 46 -0.09 13.71 3.96
CA GLU A 46 0.84 14.84 3.98
C GLU A 46 2.30 14.39 3.84
N THR A 47 2.64 13.23 4.39
CA THR A 47 3.99 12.64 4.27
C THR A 47 4.27 12.15 2.85
N MET A 48 3.30 11.52 2.18
CA MET A 48 3.42 11.15 0.76
C MET A 48 3.53 12.39 -0.14
N GLY A 49 2.70 13.41 0.09
CA GLY A 49 2.79 14.69 -0.62
C GLY A 49 4.16 15.34 -0.46
N ARG A 50 4.67 15.49 0.78
CA ARG A 50 6.04 16.02 1.02
C ARG A 50 7.13 15.23 0.29
N ARG A 51 6.98 13.91 0.17
CA ARG A 51 7.92 13.05 -0.57
C ARG A 51 7.84 13.29 -2.08
N MET A 52 6.65 13.43 -2.65
CA MET A 52 6.49 13.80 -4.06
C MET A 52 7.03 15.20 -4.37
N ARG A 53 6.93 16.13 -3.42
CA ARG A 53 7.50 17.49 -3.53
C ARG A 53 9.01 17.56 -3.32
N SER A 54 9.62 16.54 -2.73
CA SER A 54 11.04 16.58 -2.37
C SER A 54 11.94 16.73 -3.61
N TRP A 55 12.99 17.53 -3.49
CA TRP A 55 13.82 17.98 -4.60
C TRP A 55 14.73 16.83 -5.04
N GLY A 56 14.55 16.36 -6.28
CA GLY A 56 15.34 15.29 -6.90
C GLY A 56 14.66 14.70 -8.14
N GLN A 57 15.36 13.81 -8.83
CA GLN A 57 14.73 12.84 -9.73
C GLN A 57 14.45 11.58 -8.90
N PRO A 58 13.20 11.37 -8.41
CA PRO A 58 12.87 10.17 -7.66
C PRO A 58 12.96 8.95 -8.59
N TYR A 59 13.42 7.82 -8.07
CA TYR A 59 13.42 6.56 -8.84
C TYR A 59 11.99 6.12 -9.17
N ALA A 60 11.11 6.21 -8.18
CA ALA A 60 9.68 5.98 -8.24
C ALA A 60 9.03 6.63 -7.01
N HIS A 61 7.75 6.99 -7.09
CA HIS A 61 7.00 7.50 -5.95
C HIS A 61 6.52 6.34 -5.08
N PHE A 62 7.34 5.92 -4.11
CA PHE A 62 6.94 4.86 -3.17
C PHE A 62 7.46 5.07 -1.75
N ALA A 63 6.81 4.41 -0.79
CA ALA A 63 7.27 4.34 0.60
C ALA A 63 6.98 2.97 1.18
N ALA A 64 7.87 2.49 2.04
CA ALA A 64 7.53 1.43 2.97
C ALA A 64 6.83 2.01 4.20
N PHE A 65 5.81 1.34 4.70
CA PHE A 65 5.10 1.66 5.93
C PHE A 65 5.18 0.45 6.86
N THR A 66 6.23 0.45 7.68
CA THR A 66 6.69 -0.71 8.45
C THR A 66 6.52 -0.46 9.94
N GLN A 67 5.66 -1.24 10.60
CA GLN A 67 5.49 -1.23 12.05
C GLN A 67 4.92 -2.60 12.44
N SER A 68 4.91 -2.98 13.72
CA SER A 68 4.41 -4.30 14.18
C SER A 68 3.01 -4.66 13.64
N SER A 69 2.54 -5.90 13.83
CA SER A 69 1.15 -6.26 13.54
C SER A 69 0.16 -5.60 14.52
N GLY A 70 -1.11 -5.46 14.11
CA GLY A 70 -2.18 -4.87 14.93
C GLY A 70 -2.05 -3.35 15.15
N THR A 71 -1.32 -2.68 14.25
CA THR A 71 -0.88 -1.30 14.49
C THR A 71 -1.77 -0.22 13.93
N GLY A 72 -2.83 -0.59 13.22
CA GLY A 72 -3.75 0.31 12.52
C GLY A 72 -3.25 0.78 11.16
N LYS A 73 -2.17 0.20 10.61
CA LYS A 73 -1.60 0.62 9.31
C LYS A 73 -2.60 0.48 8.16
N SER A 74 -3.09 -0.74 7.93
CA SER A 74 -4.06 -1.05 6.86
C SER A 74 -5.34 -0.23 7.06
N ARG A 75 -5.71 0.02 8.31
CA ARG A 75 -6.85 0.84 8.68
C ARG A 75 -6.66 2.33 8.41
N ALA A 76 -5.46 2.87 8.64
CA ALA A 76 -5.12 4.25 8.27
C ALA A 76 -5.13 4.44 6.74
N VAL A 77 -4.74 3.42 5.98
CA VAL A 77 -4.84 3.43 4.51
C VAL A 77 -6.31 3.34 4.06
N ASP A 78 -7.11 2.48 4.69
CA ASP A 78 -8.55 2.41 4.44
C ASP A 78 -9.22 3.75 4.72
N GLU A 79 -8.89 4.41 5.83
CA GLU A 79 -9.41 5.75 6.13
C GLU A 79 -9.01 6.78 5.07
N LEU A 80 -7.74 6.74 4.63
CA LEU A 80 -7.26 7.62 3.57
C LEU A 80 -7.98 7.39 2.23
N ALA A 81 -8.44 6.16 1.96
CA ALA A 81 -9.20 5.82 0.76
C ALA A 81 -10.56 6.53 0.66
N LYS A 82 -11.02 7.21 1.72
CA LYS A 82 -12.20 8.10 1.66
C LYS A 82 -11.93 9.43 0.93
N GLU A 83 -10.66 9.84 0.84
CA GLU A 83 -10.25 11.14 0.32
C GLU A 83 -9.39 11.03 -0.95
N VAL A 84 -8.69 9.90 -1.13
CA VAL A 84 -7.76 9.66 -2.25
C VAL A 84 -8.07 8.31 -2.86
N PHE A 85 -8.01 8.19 -4.19
CA PHE A 85 -8.29 6.91 -4.84
C PHE A 85 -7.24 5.87 -4.42
N CYS A 86 -7.67 4.76 -3.85
CA CYS A 86 -6.76 3.73 -3.34
C CYS A 86 -7.09 2.36 -3.94
N ILE A 87 -6.09 1.66 -4.46
CA ILE A 87 -6.16 0.26 -4.89
C ILE A 87 -5.44 -0.60 -3.83
N PRO A 88 -6.17 -1.23 -2.90
CA PRO A 88 -5.58 -2.00 -1.81
C PRO A 88 -5.36 -3.47 -2.22
N VAL A 89 -4.12 -3.94 -2.20
CA VAL A 89 -3.71 -5.31 -2.53
C VAL A 89 -3.11 -5.96 -1.29
N ARG A 90 -3.74 -7.00 -0.75
CA ARG A 90 -3.17 -7.79 0.36
C ARG A 90 -2.50 -9.04 -0.18
N VAL A 91 -1.17 -9.09 -0.06
CA VAL A 91 -0.31 -10.14 -0.63
C VAL A 91 -0.07 -11.31 0.36
N GLY A 92 -0.14 -11.03 1.66
CA GLY A 92 0.21 -11.93 2.80
C GLY A 92 -0.29 -13.38 2.71
N VAL A 93 0.60 -14.37 2.93
CA VAL A 93 0.30 -15.83 2.79
C VAL A 93 -0.48 -16.42 3.97
N THR A 94 -0.79 -15.60 4.98
CA THR A 94 -1.50 -16.06 6.19
C THR A 94 -2.97 -16.35 5.88
N ALA A 95 -3.23 -17.56 5.39
CA ALA A 95 -4.56 -18.03 5.04
C ALA A 95 -5.50 -17.98 6.27
N GLY A 96 -6.63 -17.29 6.11
CA GLY A 96 -7.82 -17.45 6.97
C GLY A 96 -7.83 -16.76 8.34
N HIS A 97 -6.78 -16.03 8.74
CA HIS A 97 -6.69 -15.44 10.09
C HIS A 97 -6.27 -13.97 10.14
N ALA A 98 -6.64 -13.18 9.13
CA ALA A 98 -6.31 -11.76 9.11
C ALA A 98 -7.47 -10.90 8.60
N TYR A 99 -7.43 -9.64 9.03
CA TYR A 99 -8.32 -8.58 8.57
C TYR A 99 -7.48 -7.34 8.18
N PRO A 100 -7.61 -6.79 6.96
CA PRO A 100 -8.47 -7.28 5.87
C PRO A 100 -8.05 -8.68 5.36
N PRO A 101 -8.93 -9.45 4.70
CA PRO A 101 -8.60 -10.73 4.06
C PRO A 101 -7.55 -10.62 2.95
N GLN A 102 -7.00 -11.76 2.53
CA GLN A 102 -6.02 -11.85 1.43
C GLN A 102 -6.70 -11.73 0.07
N ASP A 103 -6.07 -11.00 -0.85
CA ASP A 103 -6.45 -10.99 -2.26
C ASP A 103 -5.81 -12.20 -2.95
N LEU A 104 -6.47 -13.36 -2.85
CA LEU A 104 -5.91 -14.66 -3.25
C LEU A 104 -5.36 -14.65 -4.69
N ASP A 105 -6.10 -14.09 -5.65
CA ASP A 105 -5.64 -14.03 -7.05
C ASP A 105 -4.41 -13.15 -7.24
N CYS A 106 -4.30 -12.04 -6.50
CA CYS A 106 -3.11 -11.20 -6.51
C CYS A 106 -1.93 -11.87 -5.83
N ALA A 107 -2.14 -12.46 -4.66
CA ALA A 107 -1.10 -13.17 -3.93
C ALA A 107 -0.57 -14.35 -4.74
N ASN A 108 -1.45 -15.11 -5.40
CA ASN A 108 -1.04 -16.21 -6.26
C ASN A 108 -0.21 -15.70 -7.45
N TRP A 109 -0.64 -14.64 -8.13
CA TRP A 109 0.12 -14.06 -9.23
C TRP A 109 1.49 -13.52 -8.80
N LEU A 110 1.52 -12.75 -7.71
CA LEU A 110 2.71 -12.05 -7.26
C LEU A 110 3.67 -12.94 -6.47
N LEU A 111 3.21 -14.01 -5.81
CA LEU A 111 4.06 -14.89 -4.97
C LEU A 111 4.20 -16.32 -5.51
N GLN A 112 3.17 -16.90 -6.12
CA GLN A 112 3.12 -18.33 -6.40
C GLN A 112 3.57 -18.64 -7.83
N HIS A 113 4.88 -18.85 -8.00
CA HIS A 113 5.51 -19.82 -8.90
C HIS A 113 4.94 -20.01 -10.32
N VAL A 114 4.92 -18.95 -11.13
CA VAL A 114 4.82 -19.05 -12.61
C VAL A 114 6.06 -18.46 -13.30
N HIS A 115 6.92 -17.76 -12.57
CA HIS A 115 8.05 -17.00 -13.12
C HIS A 115 9.36 -17.42 -12.45
N VAL A 116 10.09 -18.33 -13.09
CA VAL A 116 11.31 -18.96 -12.56
C VAL A 116 12.54 -18.04 -12.69
N SER A 117 12.47 -17.02 -13.54
CA SER A 117 13.57 -16.07 -13.80
C SER A 117 13.16 -14.63 -13.52
N GLN A 118 14.16 -13.79 -13.26
CA GLN A 118 13.97 -12.35 -13.03
C GLN A 118 13.27 -11.68 -14.22
N ASP A 119 13.70 -12.00 -15.46
CA ASP A 119 13.10 -11.47 -16.68
C ASP A 119 11.62 -11.85 -16.84
N SER A 120 11.27 -13.10 -16.49
CA SER A 120 9.89 -13.58 -16.53
C SER A 120 9.04 -12.85 -15.50
N PHE A 121 9.56 -12.65 -14.28
CA PHE A 121 8.84 -11.92 -13.24
C PHE A 121 8.70 -10.42 -13.56
N GLN A 122 9.72 -9.81 -14.17
CA GLN A 122 9.65 -8.43 -14.65
C GLN A 122 8.53 -8.24 -15.70
N LYS A 123 8.33 -9.23 -16.58
CA LYS A 123 7.22 -9.25 -17.53
C LYS A 123 5.87 -9.39 -16.80
N ALA A 124 5.79 -10.32 -15.85
CA ALA A 124 4.59 -10.62 -15.08
C ALA A 124 4.09 -9.44 -14.24
N VAL A 125 5.01 -8.71 -13.60
CA VAL A 125 4.63 -7.56 -12.77
C VAL A 125 4.12 -6.39 -13.60
N GLN A 126 4.68 -6.19 -14.80
CA GLN A 126 4.18 -5.18 -15.73
C GLN A 126 2.82 -5.56 -16.32
N ALA A 127 2.64 -6.83 -16.68
CA ALA A 127 1.33 -7.35 -17.11
C ALA A 127 0.26 -7.12 -16.03
N TRP A 128 0.59 -7.39 -14.77
CA TRP A 128 -0.30 -7.17 -13.64
C TRP A 128 -0.59 -5.70 -13.37
N LEU A 129 0.42 -4.81 -13.45
CA LEU A 129 0.23 -3.37 -13.28
C LEU A 129 -0.65 -2.79 -14.38
N TYR A 130 -0.39 -3.17 -15.65
CA TYR A 130 -1.25 -2.81 -16.77
C TYR A 130 -2.69 -3.25 -16.49
N ALA A 131 -2.88 -4.53 -16.18
CA ALA A 131 -4.20 -5.10 -15.94
C ALA A 131 -4.92 -4.41 -14.78
N THR A 132 -4.19 -4.06 -13.72
CA THR A 132 -4.72 -3.34 -12.55
C THR A 132 -5.23 -1.94 -12.94
N PHE A 133 -4.46 -1.16 -13.69
CA PHE A 133 -4.90 0.18 -14.12
C PHE A 133 -6.04 0.11 -15.14
N HIS A 134 -5.98 -0.86 -16.05
CA HIS A 134 -7.03 -1.09 -17.02
C HIS A 134 -8.35 -1.46 -16.34
N GLU A 135 -8.36 -2.48 -15.47
CA GLU A 135 -9.58 -2.90 -14.77
C GLU A 135 -10.09 -1.82 -13.80
N ALA A 136 -9.20 -1.07 -13.15
CA ALA A 136 -9.62 0.08 -12.35
C ALA A 136 -10.33 1.12 -13.23
N ARG A 137 -9.78 1.44 -14.42
CA ARG A 137 -10.43 2.34 -15.39
C ARG A 137 -11.79 1.81 -15.83
N THR A 138 -11.90 0.53 -16.20
CA THR A 138 -13.16 -0.10 -16.62
C THR A 138 -14.22 -0.01 -15.53
N VAL A 139 -13.89 -0.42 -14.30
CA VAL A 139 -14.79 -0.33 -13.14
C VAL A 139 -15.23 1.12 -12.90
N LEU A 140 -14.33 2.08 -13.05
CA LEU A 140 -14.67 3.49 -12.87
C LEU A 140 -15.66 3.96 -13.93
N GLN A 141 -15.42 3.64 -15.20
CA GLN A 141 -16.30 4.04 -16.31
C GLN A 141 -17.68 3.39 -16.23
N GLU A 142 -17.73 2.09 -15.96
CA GLU A 142 -18.96 1.31 -16.06
C GLU A 142 -19.80 1.34 -14.78
N THR A 143 -19.14 1.38 -13.62
CA THR A 143 -19.82 1.18 -12.34
C THR A 143 -19.87 2.45 -11.49
N ILE A 144 -18.78 3.22 -11.41
CA ILE A 144 -18.68 4.32 -10.43
C ILE A 144 -19.12 5.65 -11.03
N LEU A 145 -18.52 6.08 -12.14
CA LEU A 145 -18.80 7.38 -12.77
C LEU A 145 -20.27 7.64 -13.08
N PRO A 146 -21.09 6.65 -13.53
CA PRO A 146 -22.52 6.88 -13.75
C PRO A 146 -23.31 7.29 -12.49
N ARG A 147 -22.74 7.06 -11.30
CA ARG A 147 -23.36 7.36 -10.01
C ARG A 147 -22.81 8.63 -9.35
N VAL A 148 -21.71 9.17 -9.87
CA VAL A 148 -21.03 10.36 -9.33
C VAL A 148 -21.85 11.60 -9.66
N ARG A 149 -22.13 12.42 -8.64
CA ARG A 149 -22.94 13.63 -8.79
C ARG A 149 -22.09 14.89 -8.93
N SER A 150 -20.90 14.89 -8.35
CA SER A 150 -20.00 16.04 -8.40
C SER A 150 -19.48 16.26 -9.82
N PRO A 151 -19.66 17.46 -10.40
CA PRO A 151 -19.37 17.70 -11.81
C PRO A 151 -17.87 17.62 -12.11
N PHE A 152 -17.02 18.32 -11.35
CA PHE A 152 -15.56 18.37 -11.55
C PHE A 152 -14.83 18.77 -10.26
N GLY A 153 -13.49 18.63 -10.26
CA GLY A 153 -12.62 19.13 -9.21
C GLY A 153 -12.34 18.13 -8.07
N PRO A 154 -11.71 18.59 -6.97
CA PRO A 154 -11.28 17.74 -5.86
C PRO A 154 -12.42 16.95 -5.22
N ASP A 155 -13.63 17.54 -5.13
CA ASP A 155 -14.79 16.87 -4.54
C ASP A 155 -15.25 15.66 -5.36
N ARG A 156 -15.12 15.73 -6.70
CA ARG A 156 -15.41 14.60 -7.60
C ARG A 156 -14.45 13.44 -7.34
N VAL A 157 -13.16 13.73 -7.19
CA VAL A 157 -12.15 12.70 -6.89
C VAL A 157 -12.44 12.02 -5.56
N LYS A 158 -12.78 12.80 -4.52
CA LYS A 158 -13.15 12.27 -3.20
C LYS A 158 -14.41 11.41 -3.26
N GLU A 159 -15.43 11.83 -4.01
CA GLU A 159 -16.64 11.03 -4.22
C GLU A 159 -16.32 9.71 -4.91
N ILE A 160 -15.53 9.73 -5.99
CA ILE A 160 -15.08 8.51 -6.70
C ILE A 160 -14.28 7.59 -5.76
N ALA A 161 -13.33 8.15 -5.02
CA ALA A 161 -12.48 7.40 -4.09
C ALA A 161 -13.31 6.68 -3.02
N ARG A 162 -14.25 7.39 -2.39
CA ARG A 162 -15.16 6.83 -1.41
C ARG A 162 -16.03 5.72 -1.99
N MET A 163 -16.60 5.93 -3.18
CA MET A 163 -17.42 4.93 -3.84
C MET A 163 -16.62 3.66 -4.19
N PHE A 164 -15.39 3.81 -4.71
CA PHE A 164 -14.53 2.67 -4.99
C PHE A 164 -14.17 1.91 -3.71
N LYS A 165 -13.79 2.63 -2.64
CA LYS A 165 -13.53 2.07 -1.32
C LYS A 165 -14.73 1.27 -0.80
N ASP A 166 -15.92 1.86 -0.87
CA ASP A 166 -17.14 1.25 -0.36
C ASP A 166 -17.45 -0.05 -1.12
N GLU A 167 -17.30 -0.09 -2.45
CA GLU A 167 -17.46 -1.33 -3.22
C GLU A 167 -16.36 -2.37 -2.90
N MET A 168 -15.10 -1.95 -2.72
CA MET A 168 -13.99 -2.84 -2.35
C MET A 168 -14.14 -3.49 -0.96
N ASN A 169 -14.83 -2.82 -0.04
CA ASN A 169 -15.09 -3.31 1.32
C ASN A 169 -16.47 -3.92 1.51
N LYS A 170 -17.36 -3.78 0.53
CA LYS A 170 -18.74 -4.28 0.59
C LYS A 170 -18.73 -5.78 0.87
N ASP A 171 -19.55 -6.21 1.82
CA ASP A 171 -19.69 -7.61 2.25
C ASP A 171 -18.39 -8.28 2.71
N MET A 172 -17.34 -7.51 3.04
CA MET A 172 -16.07 -8.04 3.55
C MET A 172 -16.23 -8.59 4.96
N LYS A 173 -15.81 -9.84 5.14
CA LYS A 173 -15.85 -10.59 6.40
C LYS A 173 -14.45 -11.03 6.79
N TYR A 174 -14.30 -11.55 7.99
CA TYR A 174 -13.05 -12.12 8.45
C TYR A 174 -12.64 -13.30 7.55
N GLY A 175 -11.44 -13.19 6.98
CA GLY A 175 -10.89 -14.20 6.08
C GLY A 175 -11.46 -14.22 4.65
N GLU A 176 -12.46 -13.39 4.32
CA GLU A 176 -13.08 -13.40 2.99
C GLU A 176 -13.52 -12.01 2.50
N HIS A 177 -13.11 -11.64 1.28
CA HIS A 177 -13.59 -10.43 0.61
C HIS A 177 -14.98 -10.62 -0.02
N GLY A 178 -15.72 -9.51 -0.16
CA GLY A 178 -16.96 -9.50 -0.93
C GLY A 178 -16.75 -9.78 -2.42
N GLU A 179 -17.85 -10.08 -3.10
CA GLU A 179 -17.85 -10.49 -4.51
C GLU A 179 -17.25 -9.45 -5.45
N PHE A 180 -17.43 -8.15 -5.16
CA PHE A 180 -16.87 -7.08 -5.99
C PHE A 180 -15.35 -7.14 -6.05
N ARG A 181 -14.67 -7.18 -4.89
CA ARG A 181 -13.21 -7.21 -4.81
C ARG A 181 -12.62 -8.52 -5.34
N LYS A 182 -13.28 -9.65 -5.08
CA LYS A 182 -12.93 -10.95 -5.69
C LYS A 182 -12.99 -10.88 -7.22
N ARG A 183 -14.10 -10.38 -7.77
CA ARG A 183 -14.27 -10.23 -9.21
C ARG A 183 -13.23 -9.29 -9.80
N PHE A 184 -13.02 -8.13 -9.19
CA PHE A 184 -12.01 -7.16 -9.62
C PHE A 184 -10.63 -7.82 -9.78
N TYR A 185 -10.14 -8.51 -8.75
CA TYR A 185 -8.84 -9.16 -8.83
C TYR A 185 -8.80 -10.43 -9.69
N GLY A 186 -9.92 -11.14 -9.81
CA GLY A 186 -10.06 -12.22 -10.78
C GLY A 186 -9.95 -11.72 -12.22
N ASP A 187 -10.56 -10.58 -12.55
CA ASP A 187 -10.51 -9.97 -13.87
C ASP A 187 -9.12 -9.36 -14.15
N VAL A 188 -8.47 -8.74 -13.15
CA VAL A 188 -7.05 -8.32 -13.22
C VAL A 188 -6.15 -9.51 -13.55
N LYS A 189 -6.32 -10.64 -12.86
CA LYS A 189 -5.51 -11.84 -13.09
C LYS A 189 -5.70 -12.41 -14.50
N LYS A 190 -6.95 -12.61 -14.94
CA LYS A 190 -7.24 -13.11 -16.30
C LYS A 190 -6.61 -12.22 -17.37
N ARG A 191 -6.70 -10.89 -17.21
CA ARG A 191 -6.09 -9.94 -18.14
C ARG A 191 -4.57 -10.00 -18.07
N ALA A 192 -3.98 -10.07 -16.87
CA ALA A 192 -2.55 -10.20 -16.70
C ALA A 192 -2.00 -11.49 -17.35
N GLU A 193 -2.72 -12.62 -17.24
CA GLU A 193 -2.41 -13.88 -17.93
C GLU A 193 -2.38 -13.69 -19.45
N CYS A 194 -3.43 -13.10 -20.02
CA CYS A 194 -3.51 -12.84 -21.46
C CYS A 194 -2.37 -11.92 -21.95
N ILE A 195 -2.09 -10.85 -21.21
CA ILE A 195 -1.01 -9.91 -21.53
C ILE A 195 0.34 -10.63 -21.44
N PHE A 196 0.56 -11.40 -20.38
CA PHE A 196 1.81 -12.10 -20.18
C PHE A 196 2.15 -13.05 -21.34
N GLU A 197 1.14 -13.66 -21.97
CA GLU A 197 1.33 -14.53 -23.14
C GLU A 197 1.57 -13.75 -24.43
N THR A 198 0.86 -12.63 -24.62
CA THR A 198 0.78 -11.93 -25.91
C THR A 198 1.69 -10.70 -26.05
N CYS A 199 2.18 -10.15 -24.94
CA CYS A 199 2.87 -8.87 -24.97
C CYS A 199 4.30 -8.95 -25.52
N ASN A 200 4.71 -7.85 -26.14
CA ASN A 200 6.06 -7.66 -26.64
C ASN A 200 6.92 -6.92 -25.62
N VAL A 201 8.19 -7.28 -25.51
CA VAL A 201 9.15 -6.55 -24.69
C VAL A 201 9.84 -5.51 -25.56
N LEU A 202 9.64 -4.22 -25.23
CA LEU A 202 10.23 -3.12 -25.97
C LEU A 202 11.75 -3.04 -25.75
N PRO A 203 12.51 -2.57 -26.76
CA PRO A 203 13.92 -2.28 -26.59
C PRO A 203 14.13 -1.18 -25.54
N LEU A 204 15.26 -1.23 -24.85
CA LEU A 204 15.61 -0.26 -23.81
C LEU A 204 15.62 1.17 -24.38
N ARG A 205 14.82 2.06 -23.80
CA ARG A 205 14.86 3.49 -24.09
C ARG A 205 15.96 4.14 -23.25
N ASN A 206 16.73 5.06 -23.85
CA ASN A 206 17.86 5.75 -23.19
C ASN A 206 17.51 6.46 -21.86
N ARG A 207 16.22 6.68 -21.56
CA ARG A 207 15.73 7.33 -20.32
C ARG A 207 15.07 6.39 -19.31
N CYS A 208 14.72 5.15 -19.70
CA CYS A 208 14.07 4.16 -18.83
C CYS A 208 14.84 2.83 -18.93
N PRO A 209 15.68 2.50 -17.94
CA PRO A 209 16.47 1.27 -17.97
C PRO A 209 15.67 0.01 -17.57
N THR A 210 14.35 0.15 -17.41
CA THR A 210 13.41 -0.96 -17.25
C THR A 210 12.89 -1.29 -18.64
N ARG A 211 13.07 -2.55 -19.09
CA ARG A 211 12.41 -3.00 -20.31
C ARG A 211 10.90 -2.90 -20.14
N GLU A 212 10.24 -2.14 -21.00
CA GLU A 212 8.80 -1.94 -20.96
C GLU A 212 8.08 -3.06 -21.70
N VAL A 213 6.97 -3.49 -21.13
CA VAL A 213 6.02 -4.40 -21.77
C VAL A 213 5.00 -3.57 -22.54
N ALA A 214 4.76 -4.00 -23.77
CA ALA A 214 3.84 -3.40 -24.73
C ALA A 214 2.77 -4.42 -25.14
N VAL A 215 1.52 -4.00 -25.14
CA VAL A 215 0.37 -4.78 -25.60
C VAL A 215 -0.28 -4.11 -26.80
N GLN A 216 -0.91 -4.91 -27.66
CA GLN A 216 -1.75 -4.38 -28.73
C GLN A 216 -3.03 -3.82 -28.11
N ALA A 217 -3.43 -2.62 -28.51
CA ALA A 217 -4.66 -2.00 -28.04
C ALA A 217 -5.90 -2.83 -28.44
N GLU A 218 -6.91 -2.87 -27.56
CA GLU A 218 -8.16 -3.62 -27.81
C GLU A 218 -9.11 -2.92 -28.80
N ASP A 219 -8.81 -1.67 -29.19
CA ASP A 219 -9.68 -0.81 -30.00
C ASP A 219 -9.74 -1.18 -31.49
N GLY A 220 -9.06 -2.24 -31.92
CA GLY A 220 -9.10 -2.75 -33.29
C GLY A 220 -8.44 -1.83 -34.33
N ALA A 221 -7.83 -0.71 -33.90
CA ALA A 221 -7.01 0.13 -34.74
C ALA A 221 -5.60 -0.48 -34.80
N SER A 222 -5.31 -1.13 -35.93
CA SER A 222 -4.38 -2.26 -36.06
C SER A 222 -2.87 -2.01 -35.84
N ASP A 223 -2.44 -0.92 -35.21
CA ASP A 223 -1.01 -0.66 -34.89
C ASP A 223 -0.78 0.10 -33.57
N HIS A 224 -1.82 0.39 -32.77
CA HIS A 224 -1.62 1.11 -31.51
C HIS A 224 -1.11 0.16 -30.42
N ILE A 225 0.04 0.49 -29.84
CA ILE A 225 0.66 -0.25 -28.76
C ILE A 225 0.48 0.56 -27.47
N GLU A 226 -0.06 -0.08 -26.44
CA GLU A 226 -0.20 0.48 -25.10
C GLU A 226 0.83 -0.12 -24.14
N THR A 227 1.36 0.71 -23.25
CA THR A 227 2.26 0.31 -22.17
C THR A 227 1.59 0.44 -20.81
N VAL A 228 2.28 0.02 -19.74
CA VAL A 228 1.83 0.28 -18.36
C VAL A 228 1.64 1.78 -18.10
N TYR A 229 2.49 2.63 -18.70
CA TYR A 229 2.37 4.08 -18.56
C TYR A 229 1.07 4.59 -19.19
N ASP A 230 0.72 4.11 -20.39
CA ASP A 230 -0.47 4.57 -21.11
C ASP A 230 -1.75 4.15 -20.38
N ALA A 231 -1.81 2.90 -19.91
CA ALA A 231 -2.92 2.42 -19.08
C ALA A 231 -3.07 3.23 -17.78
N ALA A 232 -1.94 3.53 -17.11
CA ALA A 232 -1.93 4.34 -15.90
C ALA A 232 -2.35 5.80 -16.18
N LYS A 233 -1.89 6.40 -17.28
CA LYS A 233 -2.22 7.77 -17.70
C LYS A 233 -3.71 7.88 -18.00
N ALA A 234 -4.26 6.97 -18.81
CA ALA A 234 -5.67 6.96 -19.16
C ALA A 234 -6.58 6.75 -17.94
N PHE A 235 -6.12 5.95 -16.96
CA PHE A 235 -6.80 5.80 -15.67
C PHE A 235 -6.80 7.11 -14.85
N VAL A 236 -5.65 7.78 -14.76
CA VAL A 236 -5.53 9.07 -14.04
C VAL A 236 -6.34 10.18 -14.70
N GLU A 237 -6.34 10.26 -16.04
CA GLU A 237 -7.12 11.24 -16.80
C GLU A 237 -8.63 11.11 -16.57
N LEU A 238 -9.10 9.88 -16.32
CA LEU A 238 -10.49 9.62 -15.97
C LEU A 238 -10.86 10.19 -14.60
N LEU A 239 -9.92 10.18 -13.65
CA LEU A 239 -10.09 10.76 -12.32
C LEU A 239 -10.01 12.28 -12.35
N TYR A 240 -9.13 12.83 -13.19
CA TYR A 240 -8.88 14.27 -13.25
C TYR A 240 -8.53 14.69 -14.68
N THR A 241 -9.40 15.49 -15.31
CA THR A 241 -9.34 15.78 -16.76
C THR A 241 -8.21 16.72 -17.20
N HIS A 242 -7.48 17.36 -16.28
CA HIS A 242 -6.42 18.32 -16.57
C HIS A 242 -5.00 17.71 -16.47
N VAL A 243 -4.81 16.44 -16.82
CA VAL A 243 -3.47 15.81 -16.80
C VAL A 243 -2.58 16.39 -17.91
N ASP A 244 -3.15 16.95 -18.98
CA ASP A 244 -2.37 17.49 -20.10
C ASP A 244 -1.99 18.98 -19.94
N ASP A 245 -2.56 19.72 -18.98
CA ASP A 245 -2.11 21.08 -18.62
C ASP A 245 -0.78 21.08 -17.82
N VAL A 246 -0.05 19.95 -17.85
CA VAL A 246 0.99 19.53 -16.89
C VAL A 246 2.32 19.28 -17.61
N GLU A 247 2.55 19.83 -18.80
CA GLU A 247 3.92 19.93 -19.32
C GLU A 247 4.72 20.87 -18.41
N GLY A 248 5.39 20.29 -17.40
CA GLY A 248 6.25 20.97 -16.43
C GLY A 248 5.69 21.08 -15.00
N PHE A 249 4.44 20.71 -14.73
CA PHE A 249 3.88 20.76 -13.37
C PHE A 249 4.11 19.43 -12.64
N LYS A 250 5.05 19.37 -11.70
CA LYS A 250 5.18 18.19 -10.83
C LYS A 250 3.97 18.11 -9.91
N PHE A 251 3.20 17.03 -9.98
CA PHE A 251 2.14 16.75 -9.02
C PHE A 251 2.69 16.83 -7.60
N GLN A 252 2.05 17.65 -6.77
CA GLN A 252 2.52 17.93 -5.42
C GLN A 252 2.02 16.89 -4.41
N GLU A 253 1.00 16.12 -4.78
CA GLU A 253 0.26 15.18 -3.93
C GLU A 253 -0.26 13.99 -4.77
N PRO A 254 -0.44 12.82 -4.16
CA PRO A 254 -0.94 11.65 -4.88
C PRO A 254 -2.44 11.77 -5.14
N LEU A 255 -2.84 11.46 -6.37
CA LEU A 255 -4.24 11.26 -6.77
C LEU A 255 -4.65 9.80 -6.57
N VAL A 256 -3.69 8.89 -6.79
CA VAL A 256 -3.87 7.44 -6.70
C VAL A 256 -2.84 6.86 -5.75
N ILE A 257 -3.28 5.96 -4.89
CA ILE A 257 -2.42 5.17 -4.03
C ILE A 257 -2.56 3.69 -4.41
N LEU A 258 -1.45 3.06 -4.78
CA LEU A 258 -1.37 1.60 -4.92
C LEU A 258 -0.79 1.03 -3.62
N CYS A 259 -1.62 0.37 -2.82
CA CYS A 259 -1.21 -0.10 -1.49
C CYS A 259 -1.01 -1.61 -1.48
N PHE A 260 0.22 -2.07 -1.27
CA PHE A 260 0.53 -3.48 -1.04
C PHE A 260 0.62 -3.74 0.47
N ASP A 261 -0.37 -4.44 1.02
CA ASP A 261 -0.39 -4.90 2.41
C ASP A 261 0.28 -6.27 2.57
N GLU A 262 0.93 -6.45 3.71
CA GLU A 262 1.86 -7.55 4.00
C GLU A 262 2.97 -7.68 2.93
N ALA A 263 3.51 -6.55 2.46
CA ALA A 263 4.50 -6.50 1.38
C ALA A 263 5.85 -7.17 1.71
N HIS A 264 6.10 -7.57 2.96
CA HIS A 264 7.32 -8.29 3.33
C HIS A 264 7.44 -9.65 2.63
N GLU A 265 6.33 -10.28 2.27
CA GLU A 265 6.33 -11.53 1.50
C GLU A 265 7.08 -11.39 0.16
N LEU A 266 7.09 -10.18 -0.42
CA LEU A 266 7.77 -9.88 -1.69
C LEU A 266 9.28 -9.71 -1.53
N THR A 267 9.80 -9.62 -0.30
CA THR A 267 11.23 -9.37 -0.03
C THR A 267 12.06 -10.64 0.08
N THR A 268 11.44 -11.81 -0.05
CA THR A 268 12.14 -13.09 -0.09
C THR A 268 13.14 -13.10 -1.24
N SER A 269 14.40 -13.42 -0.94
CA SER A 269 15.47 -13.55 -1.94
C SER A 269 15.25 -14.76 -2.84
N GLU A 270 15.32 -14.53 -4.14
CA GLU A 270 15.28 -15.53 -5.19
C GLU A 270 16.62 -15.55 -5.93
N THR A 271 16.98 -16.71 -6.48
CA THR A 271 18.24 -16.87 -7.22
C THR A 271 17.95 -17.29 -8.66
N ASP A 272 18.34 -16.45 -9.62
CA ASP A 272 18.27 -16.79 -11.04
C ASP A 272 19.52 -17.59 -11.43
N ARG A 273 19.30 -18.83 -11.91
CA ARG A 273 20.34 -19.78 -12.36
C ARG A 273 21.49 -20.01 -11.37
N GLY A 274 21.28 -19.76 -10.08
CA GLY A 274 22.31 -19.90 -9.04
C GLY A 274 23.35 -18.77 -8.99
N ILE A 275 23.19 -17.69 -9.77
CA ILE A 275 24.24 -16.67 -9.96
C ILE A 275 23.79 -15.28 -9.46
N TYR A 276 22.54 -14.90 -9.72
CA TYR A 276 22.05 -13.55 -9.40
C TYR A 276 20.95 -13.62 -8.35
N ILE A 277 21.14 -12.93 -7.22
CA ILE A 277 20.14 -12.81 -6.15
C ILE A 277 19.29 -11.57 -6.41
N TRP A 278 17.98 -11.73 -6.39
CA TRP A 278 17.00 -10.66 -6.60
C TRP A 278 15.78 -10.88 -5.71
N THR A 279 14.90 -9.89 -5.59
CA THR A 279 13.62 -10.04 -4.89
C THR A 279 12.47 -9.58 -5.76
N ARG A 280 11.28 -10.16 -5.54
CA ARG A 280 10.05 -9.71 -6.22
C ARG A 280 9.74 -8.24 -5.94
N PHE A 281 10.04 -7.80 -4.71
CA PHE A 281 9.92 -6.42 -4.29
C PHE A 281 10.77 -5.46 -5.14
N GLU A 282 12.00 -5.83 -5.48
CA GLU A 282 12.88 -5.02 -6.33
C GLU A 282 12.33 -4.85 -7.75
N GLU A 283 11.79 -5.93 -8.33
CA GLU A 283 11.18 -5.88 -9.67
C GLU A 283 9.88 -5.08 -9.67
N LEU A 284 9.04 -5.22 -8.65
CA LEU A 284 7.82 -4.42 -8.49
C LEU A 284 8.15 -2.93 -8.35
N ARG A 285 9.16 -2.58 -7.55
CA ARG A 285 9.67 -1.20 -7.46
C ARG A 285 10.20 -0.68 -8.80
N ARG A 286 10.89 -1.53 -9.55
CA ARG A 286 11.39 -1.19 -10.87
C ARG A 286 10.25 -0.93 -11.85
N ALA A 287 9.19 -1.72 -11.81
CA ALA A 287 8.00 -1.47 -12.60
C ALA A 287 7.27 -0.19 -12.18
N CYS A 288 7.27 0.18 -10.89
CA CYS A 288 6.74 1.45 -10.43
C CYS A 288 7.46 2.69 -11.02
N SER A 289 8.72 2.55 -11.44
CA SER A 289 9.44 3.65 -12.10
C SER A 289 8.85 4.02 -13.47
N ILE A 290 8.10 3.12 -14.10
CA ILE A 290 7.48 3.35 -15.43
C ILE A 290 6.50 4.51 -15.36
N PHE A 291 5.75 4.65 -14.28
CA PHE A 291 4.72 5.68 -14.08
C PHE A 291 5.12 6.78 -13.10
N VAL A 292 6.42 7.00 -12.87
CA VAL A 292 6.92 8.03 -11.93
C VAL A 292 6.48 9.45 -12.28
N GLY A 293 6.14 9.72 -13.55
CA GLY A 293 5.63 11.02 -14.00
C GLY A 293 4.16 11.29 -13.64
N LEU A 294 3.43 10.29 -13.15
CA LEU A 294 1.99 10.38 -12.83
C LEU A 294 1.76 10.62 -11.33
N PRO A 295 0.59 11.12 -10.90
CA PRO A 295 0.25 11.34 -9.49
C PRO A 295 -0.11 10.04 -8.76
N ILE A 296 0.68 8.99 -8.97
CA ILE A 296 0.50 7.66 -8.42
C ILE A 296 1.60 7.43 -7.38
N PHE A 297 1.21 7.02 -6.17
CA PHE A 297 2.13 6.69 -5.11
C PHE A 297 1.94 5.25 -4.65
N THR A 298 3.03 4.48 -4.59
CA THR A 298 2.99 3.08 -4.15
C THR A 298 3.36 2.98 -2.67
N LEU A 299 2.47 2.42 -1.85
CA LEU A 299 2.68 2.23 -0.42
C LEU A 299 2.85 0.74 -0.10
N PHE A 300 3.97 0.37 0.50
CA PHE A 300 4.27 -1.00 0.91
C PHE A 300 4.10 -1.15 2.42
N VAL A 301 2.94 -1.64 2.85
CA VAL A 301 2.62 -1.85 4.26
C VAL A 301 3.18 -3.19 4.72
N SER A 302 3.94 -3.20 5.81
CA SER A 302 4.59 -4.41 6.31
C SER A 302 4.62 -4.47 7.84
N THR A 303 4.53 -5.69 8.38
CA THR A 303 4.55 -5.99 9.81
C THR A 303 5.94 -6.27 10.39
N VAL A 304 6.96 -6.47 9.54
CA VAL A 304 8.32 -6.84 9.96
C VAL A 304 9.18 -5.59 10.18
N GLY A 305 9.66 -5.42 11.42
CA GLY A 305 10.13 -4.11 11.91
C GLY A 305 11.63 -3.92 12.16
N LYS A 306 12.52 -4.91 11.98
CA LYS A 306 13.94 -4.72 12.40
C LYS A 306 15.05 -5.36 11.56
N VAL A 307 14.81 -6.45 10.81
CA VAL A 307 15.90 -7.14 10.09
C VAL A 307 15.73 -7.07 8.56
N GLU A 308 14.52 -6.77 8.07
CA GLU A 308 14.17 -6.74 6.64
C GLU A 308 13.92 -5.33 6.11
N LEU A 309 14.32 -4.28 6.85
CA LEU A 309 14.25 -2.90 6.35
C LEU A 309 15.25 -2.65 5.21
N GLU A 310 16.30 -3.48 5.08
CA GLU A 310 17.29 -3.37 4.01
C GLU A 310 16.66 -3.50 2.61
N PRO A 311 15.79 -4.48 2.31
CA PRO A 311 15.04 -4.48 1.05
C PRO A 311 14.25 -3.17 0.81
N PHE A 312 13.56 -2.66 1.84
CA PHE A 312 12.69 -1.50 1.73
C PHE A 312 13.45 -0.16 1.62
N ALA A 313 14.63 -0.09 2.24
CA ALA A 313 15.52 1.07 2.28
C ALA A 313 16.98 0.58 2.31
N PRO A 314 17.52 0.12 1.17
CA PRO A 314 18.85 -0.48 1.14
C PRO A 314 19.88 0.54 1.58
N LEU A 315 20.82 0.08 2.42
CA LEU A 315 21.97 0.87 2.80
C LEU A 315 22.78 1.22 1.53
N LEU A 316 23.41 2.39 1.57
CA LEU A 316 24.18 2.94 0.47
C LEU A 316 25.22 1.91 -0.03
N GLY A 317 25.14 1.55 -1.32
CA GLY A 317 26.06 0.59 -1.95
C GLY A 317 25.63 -0.88 -1.92
N GLN A 318 24.53 -1.25 -1.26
CA GLN A 318 24.03 -2.62 -1.18
C GLN A 318 22.80 -2.89 -2.06
N SER A 319 22.29 -1.88 -2.79
CA SER A 319 21.20 -2.11 -3.73
C SER A 319 21.68 -2.87 -4.96
N SER A 320 20.98 -3.96 -5.32
CA SER A 320 21.18 -4.71 -6.57
C SER A 320 20.96 -3.84 -7.81
N SER A 321 20.23 -2.73 -7.67
CA SER A 321 20.04 -1.74 -8.73
C SER A 321 21.29 -0.87 -8.86
N SER A 322 22.01 -1.07 -9.97
CA SER A 322 23.15 -0.26 -10.43
C SER A 322 22.86 1.25 -10.58
N ARG A 323 21.63 1.70 -10.30
CA ARG A 323 21.17 3.10 -10.38
C ARG A 323 21.02 3.77 -9.02
N LEU A 324 20.85 2.98 -7.96
CA LEU A 324 20.91 3.47 -6.58
C LEU A 324 22.36 3.50 -6.07
N ALA A 325 23.23 2.64 -6.61
CA ALA A 325 24.65 2.61 -6.30
C ALA A 325 25.45 3.88 -6.69
N PRO A 326 25.20 4.57 -7.83
CA PRO A 326 25.93 5.76 -8.25
C PRO A 326 25.18 7.07 -7.96
N TRP A 327 24.18 7.07 -7.07
CA TRP A 327 23.52 8.30 -6.58
C TRP A 327 22.68 9.09 -7.59
N VAL A 328 22.25 8.47 -8.70
CA VAL A 328 21.46 9.17 -9.74
C VAL A 328 20.00 9.38 -9.30
N PHE A 329 19.46 8.48 -8.47
CA PHE A 329 18.08 8.55 -7.97
C PHE A 329 18.01 8.33 -6.46
N THR A 330 17.03 8.96 -5.80
CA THR A 330 16.79 8.84 -4.35
C THR A 330 15.58 7.94 -4.06
N THR A 331 15.66 7.14 -2.99
CA THR A 331 14.52 6.42 -2.39
C THR A 331 14.05 7.15 -1.15
N HIS A 332 12.76 7.02 -0.81
CA HIS A 332 12.24 7.61 0.42
C HIS A 332 12.48 6.67 1.61
N ALA A 333 12.89 7.23 2.75
CA ALA A 333 13.02 6.50 4.01
C ALA A 333 11.71 5.79 4.41
N PRO A 334 11.75 4.67 5.13
CA PRO A 334 10.52 4.00 5.56
C PRO A 334 9.73 4.87 6.55
N ILE A 335 8.40 4.77 6.51
CA ILE A 335 7.50 5.33 7.52
C ILE A 335 7.41 4.28 8.63
N VAL A 336 8.05 4.56 9.77
CA VAL A 336 8.28 3.55 10.83
C VAL A 336 7.47 3.76 12.10
N ALA A 337 6.76 4.88 12.22
CA ALA A 337 6.08 5.24 13.46
C ALA A 337 4.72 5.88 13.19
N MET A 338 3.66 5.21 13.64
CA MET A 338 2.41 5.88 14.02
C MET A 338 2.39 6.17 15.53
N PRO A 339 1.77 7.28 15.96
CA PRO A 339 1.54 7.55 17.37
C PRO A 339 0.76 6.40 18.02
N LEU A 340 1.22 6.00 19.20
CA LEU A 340 0.62 4.93 20.01
C LEU A 340 -0.38 5.49 21.04
N ASP A 341 -0.32 6.79 21.28
CA ASP A 341 -1.03 7.50 22.35
C ASP A 341 -2.19 8.34 21.82
N VAL A 342 -2.73 8.01 20.64
CA VAL A 342 -3.74 8.85 19.98
C VAL A 342 -5.01 8.98 20.82
N LEU A 343 -5.40 7.90 21.51
CA LEU A 343 -6.58 7.86 22.37
C LEU A 343 -6.22 8.07 23.85
N ALA A 344 -4.95 8.27 24.16
CA ALA A 344 -4.48 8.30 25.53
C ALA A 344 -5.02 9.54 26.23
N GLU A 345 -5.71 9.34 27.36
CA GLU A 345 -6.00 10.41 28.29
C GLU A 345 -4.68 11.09 28.69
N ARG A 346 -4.55 12.38 28.35
CA ARG A 346 -3.37 13.18 28.68
C ARG A 346 -3.37 13.46 30.18
N PHE A 347 -2.21 13.32 30.82
CA PHE A 347 -2.03 13.69 32.23
C PHE A 347 -2.22 15.22 32.38
N PRO A 348 -3.25 15.69 33.08
CA PRO A 348 -3.39 17.11 33.35
C PRO A 348 -2.28 17.54 34.33
N LEU A 349 -1.51 18.56 33.95
CA LEU A 349 -0.40 19.09 34.77
C LEU A 349 -0.89 19.73 36.08
N SER A 350 -2.16 20.14 36.13
CA SER A 350 -2.85 20.63 37.32
C SER A 350 -4.30 20.17 37.28
N SER A 351 -4.68 19.27 38.17
CA SER A 351 -6.05 18.73 38.29
C SER A 351 -6.39 18.53 39.76
N GLU A 352 -7.63 18.84 40.14
CA GLU A 352 -8.19 18.54 41.46
C GLU A 352 -8.34 17.01 41.67
N ASP A 353 -8.43 16.25 40.58
CA ASP A 353 -8.33 14.78 40.56
C ASP A 353 -6.95 14.37 40.03
N PRO A 354 -5.94 14.18 40.90
CA PRO A 354 -4.59 13.85 40.48
C PRO A 354 -4.55 12.43 39.91
N TRP A 355 -3.83 12.29 38.81
CA TRP A 355 -3.61 11.00 38.18
C TRP A 355 -2.89 10.04 39.13
N THR A 356 -3.51 8.90 39.41
CA THR A 356 -2.93 7.84 40.26
C THR A 356 -2.24 6.78 39.42
N LEU A 357 -1.24 6.10 40.00
CA LEU A 357 -0.62 4.94 39.36
C LEU A 357 -1.64 3.83 39.06
N GLY A 358 -2.67 3.69 39.90
CA GLY A 358 -3.77 2.73 39.67
C GLY A 358 -4.60 3.07 38.44
N ARG A 359 -4.91 4.36 38.21
CA ARG A 359 -5.57 4.83 36.98
C ARG A 359 -4.69 4.62 35.75
N ALA A 360 -3.39 4.93 35.86
CA ALA A 360 -2.43 4.71 34.78
C ALA A 360 -2.23 3.23 34.42
N ALA A 361 -2.20 2.35 35.43
CA ALA A 361 -2.09 0.91 35.23
C ALA A 361 -3.45 0.24 34.96
N SER A 362 -4.55 1.01 34.91
CA SER A 362 -5.88 0.44 34.67
C SER A 362 -5.98 -0.10 33.25
N THR A 363 -6.70 -1.20 33.07
CA THR A 363 -7.03 -1.73 31.74
C THR A 363 -7.73 -0.69 30.88
N HIS A 364 -8.52 0.21 31.49
CA HIS A 364 -9.13 1.35 30.81
C HIS A 364 -8.07 2.24 30.17
N HIS A 365 -7.10 2.75 30.93
CA HIS A 365 -6.06 3.60 30.35
C HIS A 365 -5.20 2.83 29.35
N MET A 366 -4.80 1.60 29.66
CA MET A 366 -3.99 0.78 28.75
C MET A 366 -4.70 0.51 27.41
N ALA A 367 -6.03 0.35 27.40
CA ALA A 367 -6.81 0.24 26.18
C ALA A 367 -6.84 1.54 25.36
N HIS A 368 -6.72 2.69 26.04
CA HIS A 368 -6.63 4.02 25.43
C HIS A 368 -5.20 4.42 25.03
N LEU A 369 -4.17 3.70 25.50
CA LEU A 369 -2.84 3.67 24.88
C LEU A 369 -2.85 2.84 23.56
N GLY A 370 -4.04 2.50 23.08
CA GLY A 370 -4.31 1.87 21.80
C GLY A 370 -4.25 2.86 20.65
N ARG A 371 -4.21 2.29 19.45
CA ARG A 371 -4.02 3.02 18.18
C ARG A 371 -5.38 3.42 17.60
N PRO A 372 -5.40 4.33 16.61
CA PRO A 372 -6.57 4.50 15.73
C PRO A 372 -7.04 3.15 15.21
N LEU A 373 -8.24 2.72 15.61
CA LEU A 373 -8.99 1.64 14.98
C LEU A 373 -10.14 2.28 14.21
#